data_AF-Q2B7Y2-F1
#
_entry.id   AF-Q2B7Y2-F1
#
_cell.length_a   1.000
_cell.length_b   1.000
_cell.length_c   1.000
_cell.angle_alpha   90.00
_cell.angle_beta   90.00
_cell.angle_gamma   90.00
#
_symmetry.space_group_name_H-M   'P 1'
#
loop_
_entity.id
_entity.type
_entity.pdbx_description
1 polymer ?
#
loop_
_entity_poly.entity_id
_entity_poly.type
_entity_poly.pdbx_seq_one_letter_code
_entity_poly.pdbx_strand_id
1 'polypeptide(L)'
;MKDLTAKDLIGKGYFPKEIPKGFSTNSLAEKFSNLDFSTFTKKERGKWYKTSNISIPKFAHSRRILNVPAPFPQMRLSQLLVKNTEELNEYYSQSKLSLTRPIVKEESDRAVERKYHFSKIIERRIESINDKKYILKTDISRYFPTIYTHSIPWALHTKEVAKQTRGDSLLGNTIDEYVRNIQDGQTMGLPVGPDTSLIISEVIGTAIDIKLQEAHPNIIGSRYTDDFEFYFKTQSEAEKVLNTIQEIVRHFELDINPVKTEIISSPNLLEPIWLSNLKLYQFRSSATAQKNDIKTFFSTAFYYQNQSPYEGVLKYCLKKIKNLKIKEDNWSLFEALILHIMLIDPTTLPLIENILFGYKEIGYPINEQKIKDTIAEIFASNIAVGNNYEIMWALSLSNKLQLKISNESSKLLFNLEDSFSNILTMEAYTNGYIEGGYEPEYFKTLLNENELYGRNWLFAYEMSVKGWLKPHQQKEYVKKDTFYNQLFESKVEFYHNDRKAEIKNDDWLTALLNDDDIEELFIQNASSKKPYLRGGSGGADY
;
A
#
# COMPACT_ATOMS: atom_id res chain seq x y z
N MET A 1 -2.28 1.40 -21.73
CA MET A 1 -2.04 0.05 -21.18
C MET A 1 -2.06 -1.03 -22.29
N LYS A 2 -1.53 -0.77 -23.50
CA LYS A 2 -1.78 -1.63 -24.68
C LYS A 2 -1.32 -3.09 -24.52
N ASP A 3 -0.24 -3.30 -23.77
CA ASP A 3 0.38 -4.61 -23.57
C ASP A 3 -0.02 -5.29 -22.25
N LEU A 4 -1.02 -4.74 -21.54
CA LEU A 4 -1.48 -5.29 -20.26
C LEU A 4 -2.21 -6.62 -20.46
N THR A 5 -1.78 -7.66 -19.77
CA THR A 5 -2.47 -8.96 -19.77
C THR A 5 -3.19 -9.23 -18.45
N ALA A 6 -4.16 -10.15 -18.47
CA ALA A 6 -4.81 -10.60 -17.23
C ALA A 6 -3.80 -11.27 -16.29
N LYS A 7 -2.78 -11.93 -16.85
CA LYS A 7 -1.70 -12.56 -16.09
C LYS A 7 -0.88 -11.52 -15.31
N ASP A 8 -0.65 -10.35 -15.89
CA ASP A 8 0.05 -9.25 -15.20
C ASP A 8 -0.76 -8.75 -14.00
N LEU A 9 -2.04 -8.43 -14.21
CA LEU A 9 -2.90 -7.97 -13.11
C LEU A 9 -3.07 -9.02 -12.00
N ILE A 10 -3.07 -10.31 -12.35
CA ILE A 10 -3.21 -11.41 -11.39
C ILE A 10 -1.91 -11.67 -10.64
N GLY A 11 -0.74 -11.62 -11.29
CA GLY A 11 0.55 -11.98 -10.69
C GLY A 11 1.30 -10.83 -10.03
N LYS A 12 1.27 -9.65 -10.65
CA LYS A 12 1.97 -8.44 -10.19
C LYS A 12 1.04 -7.43 -9.52
N GLY A 13 -0.17 -7.30 -10.05
CA GLY A 13 -1.12 -6.25 -9.67
C GLY A 13 -2.10 -6.64 -8.56
N TYR A 14 -2.06 -7.85 -8.02
CA TYR A 14 -3.08 -8.35 -7.12
C TYR A 14 -2.75 -8.07 -5.64
N PHE A 15 -1.73 -8.73 -5.09
CA PHE A 15 -1.36 -8.53 -3.70
C PHE A 15 -0.73 -7.14 -3.49
N PRO A 16 -0.98 -6.47 -2.36
CA PRO A 16 -0.34 -5.19 -2.05
C PRO A 16 1.18 -5.34 -1.94
N LYS A 17 1.95 -4.31 -2.30
CA LYS A 17 3.42 -4.33 -2.20
C LYS A 17 3.95 -4.25 -0.77
N GLU A 18 3.10 -3.85 0.17
CA GLU A 18 3.45 -3.62 1.57
C GLU A 18 3.54 -4.91 2.41
N ILE A 19 3.17 -6.06 1.86
CA ILE A 19 3.24 -7.36 2.54
C ILE A 19 4.61 -8.03 2.31
N PRO A 20 5.06 -8.96 3.19
CA PRO A 20 6.29 -9.70 2.98
C PRO A 20 6.30 -10.47 1.67
N LYS A 21 7.45 -10.50 0.99
CA LYS A 21 7.61 -11.10 -0.34
C LYS A 21 7.41 -12.63 -0.39
N GLY A 22 7.38 -13.29 0.77
CA GLY A 22 6.93 -14.69 0.86
C GLY A 22 5.49 -14.87 0.39
N PHE A 23 4.66 -13.83 0.45
CA PHE A 23 3.32 -13.82 -0.12
C PHE A 23 3.37 -13.39 -1.59
N SER A 24 2.83 -14.23 -2.48
CA SER A 24 2.84 -13.98 -3.91
C SER A 24 1.60 -14.54 -4.59
N THR A 25 1.29 -14.01 -5.77
CA THR A 25 0.21 -14.49 -6.65
C THR A 25 0.75 -15.02 -7.98
N ASN A 26 2.08 -15.15 -8.11
CA ASN A 26 2.73 -15.66 -9.33
C ASN A 26 2.25 -17.07 -9.68
N SER A 27 2.11 -17.95 -8.68
CA SER A 27 1.59 -19.31 -8.89
C SER A 27 0.17 -19.28 -9.50
N LEU A 28 -0.71 -18.41 -8.99
CA LEU A 28 -2.04 -18.22 -9.55
C LEU A 28 -1.99 -17.73 -11.00
N ALA A 29 -1.14 -16.74 -11.28
CA ALA A 29 -0.97 -16.18 -12.62
C ALA A 29 -0.44 -17.22 -13.62
N GLU A 30 0.51 -18.06 -13.21
CA GLU A 30 1.06 -19.15 -14.02
C GLU A 30 0.04 -20.24 -14.33
N LYS A 31 -0.82 -20.58 -13.36
CA LYS A 31 -1.85 -21.61 -13.52
C LYS A 31 -3.17 -21.07 -14.07
N PHE A 32 -3.27 -19.78 -14.33
CA PHE A 32 -4.49 -19.11 -14.73
C PHE A 32 -5.18 -19.76 -15.94
N SER A 33 -4.42 -20.16 -16.96
CA SER A 33 -4.93 -20.82 -18.16
C SER A 33 -5.51 -22.21 -17.91
N ASN A 34 -5.20 -22.84 -16.78
CA ASN A 34 -5.66 -24.18 -16.43
C ASN A 34 -7.02 -24.17 -15.72
N LEU A 35 -7.53 -22.99 -15.37
CA LEU A 35 -8.78 -22.84 -14.65
C LEU A 35 -9.93 -22.65 -15.64
N ASP A 36 -11.01 -23.40 -15.43
CA ASP A 36 -12.20 -23.37 -16.28
C ASP A 36 -13.41 -22.84 -15.50
N PHE A 37 -13.91 -21.69 -15.95
CA PHE A 37 -15.09 -21.02 -15.40
C PHE A 37 -16.34 -21.19 -16.27
N SER A 38 -16.23 -21.91 -17.40
CA SER A 38 -17.33 -22.07 -18.37
C SER A 38 -18.51 -22.83 -17.78
N THR A 39 -18.24 -23.79 -16.90
CA THR A 39 -19.21 -24.65 -16.22
C THR A 39 -19.87 -23.99 -14.99
N PHE A 40 -19.39 -22.82 -14.57
CA PHE A 40 -19.91 -22.17 -13.36
C PHE A 40 -21.34 -21.71 -13.57
N THR A 41 -22.20 -22.05 -12.62
CA THR A 41 -23.59 -21.58 -12.56
C THR A 41 -23.65 -20.07 -12.33
N LYS A 42 -24.81 -19.48 -12.64
CA LYS A 42 -25.07 -18.06 -12.32
C LYS A 42 -24.87 -17.75 -10.83
N LYS A 43 -25.26 -18.69 -9.95
CA LYS A 43 -25.10 -18.55 -8.50
C LYS A 43 -23.63 -18.51 -8.10
N GLU A 44 -22.78 -19.37 -8.67
CA GLU A 44 -21.34 -19.39 -8.38
C GLU A 44 -20.63 -18.13 -8.88
N ARG A 45 -21.01 -17.64 -10.07
CA ARG A 45 -20.44 -16.40 -10.63
C ARG A 45 -20.82 -15.15 -9.85
N GLY A 46 -21.99 -15.14 -9.23
CA GLY A 46 -22.51 -14.04 -8.43
C GLY A 46 -22.28 -14.14 -6.93
N LYS A 47 -21.42 -15.06 -6.46
CA LYS A 47 -21.07 -15.14 -5.03
C LYS A 47 -20.35 -13.86 -4.59
N TRP A 48 -20.65 -13.45 -3.37
CA TRP A 48 -19.94 -12.37 -2.69
C TRP A 48 -18.80 -12.93 -1.85
N TYR A 49 -17.72 -12.16 -1.79
CA TYR A 49 -16.49 -12.51 -1.08
C TYR A 49 -16.13 -11.37 -0.15
N LYS A 50 -15.54 -11.70 1.00
CA LYS A 50 -14.89 -10.73 1.88
C LYS A 50 -13.42 -10.61 1.50
N THR A 51 -12.85 -9.43 1.73
CA THR A 51 -11.41 -9.20 1.59
C THR A 51 -10.69 -9.55 2.89
N SER A 52 -9.49 -10.10 2.80
CA SER A 52 -8.55 -10.12 3.94
C SER A 52 -8.01 -8.71 4.11
N ASN A 53 -7.98 -8.20 5.34
CA ASN A 53 -7.67 -6.79 5.60
C ASN A 53 -6.38 -6.67 6.40
N ILE A 54 -5.51 -5.74 6.01
CA ILE A 54 -4.27 -5.45 6.71
C ILE A 54 -4.25 -3.98 7.10
N SER A 55 -4.21 -3.71 8.40
CA SER A 55 -4.06 -2.35 8.92
C SER A 55 -2.59 -1.93 8.85
N ILE A 56 -2.26 -1.00 7.95
CA ILE A 56 -0.92 -0.44 7.80
C ILE A 56 -0.81 0.94 8.46
N PRO A 57 0.32 1.24 9.11
CA PRO A 57 0.56 2.57 9.65
C PRO A 57 0.71 3.59 8.52
N LYS A 58 0.07 4.74 8.72
CA LYS A 58 0.39 6.00 8.05
C LYS A 58 1.08 6.92 9.08
N PHE A 59 1.42 8.13 8.68
CA PHE A 59 2.08 9.06 9.58
C PHE A 59 1.19 9.49 10.77
N ALA A 60 1.84 9.82 11.89
CA ALA A 60 1.26 10.36 13.13
C ALA A 60 -0.02 9.66 13.61
N HIS A 61 0.08 8.33 13.76
CA HIS A 61 -0.97 7.46 14.29
C HIS A 61 -2.20 7.26 13.39
N SER A 62 -2.23 7.85 12.18
CA SER A 62 -3.25 7.47 11.19
C SER A 62 -2.93 6.09 10.61
N ARG A 63 -3.96 5.35 10.18
CA ARG A 63 -3.80 4.02 9.58
C ARG A 63 -4.60 3.89 8.29
N ARG A 64 -4.18 2.99 7.41
CA ARG A 64 -4.89 2.61 6.18
C ARG A 64 -5.17 1.13 6.22
N ILE A 65 -6.35 0.74 5.76
CA ILE A 65 -6.66 -0.66 5.55
C ILE A 65 -6.32 -0.99 4.11
N LEU A 66 -5.41 -1.96 3.93
CA LEU A 66 -5.22 -2.65 2.66
C LEU A 66 -6.22 -3.81 2.59
N ASN A 67 -6.70 -4.09 1.39
CA ASN A 67 -7.66 -5.15 1.12
C ASN A 67 -7.02 -6.13 0.14
N VAL A 68 -7.09 -7.42 0.49
CA VAL A 68 -6.69 -8.52 -0.38
C VAL A 68 -7.96 -9.29 -0.75
N PRO A 69 -8.54 -9.00 -1.93
CA PRO A 69 -9.67 -9.72 -2.49
C PRO A 69 -9.49 -11.23 -2.49
N ALA A 70 -10.58 -11.99 -2.51
CA ALA A 70 -10.52 -13.41 -2.88
C ALA A 70 -10.19 -13.59 -4.38
N PRO A 71 -9.55 -14.70 -4.77
CA PRO A 71 -8.96 -14.81 -6.10
C PRO A 71 -9.99 -14.84 -7.22
N PHE A 72 -11.12 -15.54 -7.08
CA PHE A 72 -12.12 -15.62 -8.15
C PHE A 72 -12.61 -14.26 -8.64
N PRO A 73 -13.25 -13.40 -7.81
CA PRO A 73 -13.81 -12.15 -8.30
C PRO A 73 -12.70 -11.18 -8.77
N GLN A 74 -11.51 -11.23 -8.17
CA GLN A 74 -10.36 -10.44 -8.61
C GLN A 74 -9.92 -10.83 -10.03
N MET A 75 -9.78 -12.12 -10.32
CA MET A 75 -9.37 -12.61 -11.64
C MET A 75 -10.40 -12.24 -12.71
N ARG A 76 -11.69 -12.33 -12.38
CA ARG A 76 -12.77 -11.91 -13.28
C ARG A 76 -12.73 -10.41 -13.57
N LEU A 77 -12.49 -9.58 -12.55
CA LEU A 77 -12.29 -8.15 -12.73
C LEU A 77 -11.05 -7.85 -13.59
N SER A 78 -9.93 -8.53 -13.36
CA SER A 78 -8.72 -8.39 -14.19
C SER A 78 -8.97 -8.74 -15.65
N GLN A 79 -9.68 -9.84 -15.93
CA GLN A 79 -10.08 -10.21 -17.30
C GLN A 79 -10.95 -9.14 -17.95
N LEU A 80 -11.92 -8.59 -17.22
CA LEU A 80 -12.82 -7.55 -17.72
C LEU A 80 -12.04 -6.28 -18.09
N LEU A 81 -11.16 -5.80 -17.22
CA LEU A 81 -10.40 -4.56 -17.46
C LEU A 81 -9.44 -4.72 -18.65
N VAL A 82 -8.76 -5.87 -18.76
CA VAL A 82 -7.86 -6.17 -19.89
C VAL A 82 -8.63 -6.24 -21.20
N LYS A 83 -9.78 -6.91 -21.21
CA LYS A 83 -10.64 -7.00 -22.42
C LYS A 83 -11.07 -5.62 -22.94
N ASN A 84 -11.27 -4.64 -22.06
CA ASN A 84 -11.77 -3.30 -22.41
C ASN A 84 -10.67 -2.22 -22.32
N THR A 85 -9.40 -2.61 -22.43
CA THR A 85 -8.28 -1.69 -22.25
C THR A 85 -8.19 -0.62 -23.33
N GLU A 86 -8.64 -0.89 -24.56
CA GLU A 86 -8.70 0.11 -25.63
C GLU A 86 -9.69 1.23 -25.30
N GLU A 87 -10.94 0.88 -24.98
CA GLU A 87 -12.00 1.81 -24.56
C GLU A 87 -11.55 2.65 -23.34
N LEU A 88 -10.95 2.01 -22.33
CA LEU A 88 -10.43 2.73 -21.16
C LEU A 88 -9.29 3.70 -21.52
N ASN A 89 -8.39 3.30 -22.41
CA ASN A 89 -7.29 4.17 -22.85
C ASN A 89 -7.79 5.38 -23.66
N GLU A 90 -8.83 5.20 -24.47
CA GLU A 90 -9.48 6.29 -25.18
C GLU A 90 -10.15 7.24 -24.19
N TYR A 91 -10.89 6.70 -23.21
CA TYR A 91 -11.51 7.47 -22.15
C TYR A 91 -10.49 8.32 -21.36
N TYR A 92 -9.40 7.72 -20.87
CA TYR A 92 -8.34 8.43 -20.15
C TYR A 92 -7.62 9.50 -20.98
N SER A 93 -7.67 9.43 -22.31
CA SER A 93 -7.00 10.42 -23.18
C SER A 93 -7.70 11.79 -23.19
N GLN A 94 -8.94 11.85 -22.69
CA GLN A 94 -9.73 13.08 -22.63
C GLN A 94 -9.29 14.03 -21.50
N SER A 95 -8.63 13.50 -20.46
CA SER A 95 -8.03 14.32 -19.40
C SER A 95 -6.68 14.87 -19.85
N LYS A 96 -6.53 16.20 -19.73
CA LYS A 96 -5.25 16.92 -19.90
C LYS A 96 -4.55 17.18 -18.56
N LEU A 97 -5.25 16.93 -17.45
CA LEU A 97 -4.79 17.25 -16.09
C LEU A 97 -4.12 16.06 -15.40
N SER A 98 -4.54 14.84 -15.73
CA SER A 98 -4.06 13.63 -15.05
C SER A 98 -2.58 13.37 -15.31
N LEU A 99 -1.81 13.27 -14.22
CA LEU A 99 -0.45 12.76 -14.21
C LEU A 99 -0.39 11.25 -13.94
N THR A 100 -1.50 10.65 -13.52
CA THR A 100 -1.55 9.29 -12.97
C THR A 100 -2.25 8.27 -13.85
N ARG A 101 -2.51 8.62 -15.11
CA ARG A 101 -3.02 7.68 -16.11
C ARG A 101 -2.25 6.34 -16.04
N PRO A 102 -2.94 5.19 -15.89
CA PRO A 102 -2.30 3.89 -15.84
C PRO A 102 -1.50 3.57 -17.11
N ILE A 103 -0.26 3.13 -16.93
CA ILE A 103 0.64 2.64 -17.98
C ILE A 103 1.26 1.31 -17.58
N VAL A 104 1.69 0.53 -18.57
CA VAL A 104 2.50 -0.67 -18.34
C VAL A 104 3.98 -0.26 -18.46
N LYS A 105 4.82 -0.71 -17.54
CA LYS A 105 6.28 -0.56 -17.60
C LYS A 105 6.90 -1.95 -17.51
N GLU A 106 7.82 -2.29 -18.42
CA GLU A 106 8.40 -3.64 -18.51
C GLU A 106 9.09 -4.07 -17.21
N GLU A 107 9.85 -3.16 -16.59
CA GLU A 107 10.66 -3.42 -15.38
C GLU A 107 9.93 -3.10 -14.06
N SER A 108 8.60 -3.02 -14.06
CA SER A 108 7.83 -2.79 -12.84
C SER A 108 7.43 -4.10 -12.13
N ASP A 109 7.47 -4.03 -10.79
CA ASP A 109 6.92 -5.03 -9.87
C ASP A 109 5.38 -4.99 -9.81
N ARG A 110 4.76 -3.95 -10.40
CA ARG A 110 3.31 -3.78 -10.54
C ARG A 110 2.87 -4.05 -11.97
N ALA A 111 1.60 -4.39 -12.14
CA ALA A 111 1.01 -4.62 -13.46
C ALA A 111 0.75 -3.30 -14.19
N VAL A 112 0.33 -2.27 -13.44
CA VAL A 112 0.24 -0.91 -13.94
C VAL A 112 0.91 0.07 -12.99
N GLU A 113 1.52 1.08 -13.59
CA GLU A 113 2.18 2.19 -12.93
C GLU A 113 1.48 3.51 -13.31
N ARG A 114 1.72 4.53 -12.48
CA ARG A 114 1.32 5.91 -12.82
C ARG A 114 2.21 6.42 -13.97
N LYS A 115 1.62 7.16 -14.90
CA LYS A 115 2.33 7.72 -16.06
C LYS A 115 3.54 8.56 -15.67
N TYR A 116 3.37 9.44 -14.69
CA TYR A 116 4.44 10.24 -14.14
C TYR A 116 4.62 9.93 -12.66
N HIS A 117 5.87 10.03 -12.21
CA HIS A 117 6.18 10.05 -10.80
C HIS A 117 5.72 11.37 -10.16
N PHE A 118 5.44 11.36 -8.87
CA PHE A 118 4.84 12.48 -8.15
C PHE A 118 5.68 13.77 -8.16
N SER A 119 7.01 13.64 -8.23
CA SER A 119 7.94 14.77 -8.42
C SER A 119 7.60 15.63 -9.64
N LYS A 120 6.88 15.08 -10.63
CA LYS A 120 6.38 15.81 -11.80
C LYS A 120 5.45 16.97 -11.44
N ILE A 121 4.77 16.94 -10.28
CA ILE A 121 3.97 18.08 -9.80
C ILE A 121 4.87 19.31 -9.58
N ILE A 122 6.06 19.13 -9.01
CA ILE A 122 6.99 20.26 -8.76
C ILE A 122 7.47 20.84 -10.09
N GLU A 123 7.83 20.00 -11.05
CA GLU A 123 8.22 20.46 -12.39
C GLU A 123 7.08 21.25 -13.05
N ARG A 124 5.85 20.70 -13.02
CA ARG A 124 4.66 21.37 -13.56
C ARG A 124 4.39 22.70 -12.88
N ARG A 125 4.59 22.78 -11.56
CA ARG A 125 4.52 24.02 -10.80
C ARG A 125 5.51 25.04 -11.33
N ILE A 126 6.79 24.69 -11.39
CA ILE A 126 7.86 25.59 -11.86
C ILE A 126 7.56 26.10 -13.27
N GLU A 127 7.13 25.22 -14.18
CA GLU A 127 6.76 25.57 -15.55
C GLU A 127 5.56 26.53 -15.64
N SER A 128 4.65 26.48 -14.67
CA SER A 128 3.32 27.14 -14.76
C SER A 128 3.18 28.42 -13.94
N ILE A 129 4.10 28.74 -13.03
CA ILE A 129 3.95 29.85 -12.06
C ILE A 129 4.38 31.24 -12.56
N ASN A 130 4.98 31.37 -13.74
CA ASN A 130 5.63 32.60 -14.22
C ASN A 130 4.76 33.88 -14.11
N ASP A 131 3.45 33.78 -14.32
CA ASP A 131 2.50 34.90 -14.19
C ASP A 131 1.42 34.66 -13.10
N LYS A 132 1.60 33.66 -12.24
CA LYS A 132 0.60 33.22 -11.24
C LYS A 132 1.09 33.51 -9.83
N LYS A 133 0.24 34.13 -9.03
CA LYS A 133 0.55 34.50 -7.63
C LYS A 133 -0.03 33.54 -6.61
N TYR A 134 -1.00 32.72 -7.03
CA TYR A 134 -1.77 31.85 -6.15
C TYR A 134 -1.74 30.40 -6.63
N ILE A 135 -1.59 29.48 -5.69
CA ILE A 135 -1.65 28.04 -5.92
C ILE A 135 -2.84 27.50 -5.13
N LEU A 136 -3.80 26.87 -5.80
CA LEU A 136 -4.83 26.07 -5.13
C LEU A 136 -4.31 24.64 -5.02
N LYS A 137 -4.26 24.13 -3.80
CA LYS A 137 -4.06 22.71 -3.52
C LYS A 137 -5.30 22.15 -2.85
N THR A 138 -5.72 20.96 -3.26
CA THR A 138 -6.85 20.26 -2.64
C THR A 138 -6.74 18.76 -2.92
N ASP A 139 -7.32 17.91 -2.07
CA ASP A 139 -7.43 16.47 -2.32
C ASP A 139 -8.83 15.95 -1.99
N ILE A 140 -9.13 14.73 -2.42
CA ILE A 140 -10.41 14.07 -2.14
C ILE A 140 -10.29 13.29 -0.82
N SER A 141 -11.25 13.50 0.08
CA SER A 141 -11.32 12.83 1.37
C SER A 141 -11.45 11.32 1.23
N ARG A 142 -10.43 10.58 1.70
CA ARG A 142 -10.42 9.11 1.76
C ARG A 142 -10.81 8.46 0.43
N TYR A 143 -10.25 8.96 -0.67
CA TYR A 143 -10.68 8.65 -2.04
C TYR A 143 -11.10 7.20 -2.30
N PHE A 144 -10.18 6.22 -2.19
CA PHE A 144 -10.51 4.82 -2.46
C PHE A 144 -11.65 4.27 -1.57
N PRO A 145 -11.62 4.38 -0.22
CA PRO A 145 -12.74 3.99 0.64
C PRO A 145 -14.08 4.69 0.41
N THR A 146 -14.09 5.88 -0.20
CA THR A 146 -15.31 6.70 -0.36
C THR A 146 -15.89 6.68 -1.77
N ILE A 147 -15.25 6.02 -2.74
CA ILE A 147 -15.83 5.84 -4.07
C ILE A 147 -17.12 5.03 -3.96
N TYR A 148 -18.25 5.65 -4.28
CA TYR A 148 -19.52 4.95 -4.44
C TYR A 148 -19.47 4.11 -5.72
N THR A 149 -19.71 2.80 -5.65
CA THR A 149 -19.46 1.91 -6.81
C THR A 149 -20.35 2.25 -8.00
N HIS A 150 -21.56 2.75 -7.78
CA HIS A 150 -22.43 3.21 -8.87
C HIS A 150 -21.97 4.53 -9.51
N SER A 151 -20.99 5.24 -8.94
CA SER A 151 -20.33 6.35 -9.63
C SER A 151 -19.45 5.88 -10.80
N ILE A 152 -19.03 4.61 -10.83
CA ILE A 152 -18.25 4.01 -11.94
C ILE A 152 -19.03 4.07 -13.26
N PRO A 153 -20.28 3.56 -13.35
CA PRO A 153 -21.06 3.74 -14.56
C PRO A 153 -21.45 5.20 -14.82
N TRP A 154 -21.59 6.06 -13.79
CA TRP A 154 -21.84 7.49 -14.03
C TRP A 154 -20.64 8.17 -14.70
N ALA A 155 -19.42 7.80 -14.33
CA ALA A 155 -18.21 8.30 -14.93
C ALA A 155 -18.07 7.86 -16.39
N LEU A 156 -18.24 6.57 -16.67
CA LEU A 156 -18.08 6.04 -18.05
C LEU A 156 -19.23 6.42 -18.98
N HIS A 157 -20.47 6.42 -18.48
CA HIS A 157 -21.67 6.46 -19.34
C HIS A 157 -22.57 7.66 -19.09
N THR A 158 -22.27 8.54 -18.13
CA THR A 158 -23.16 9.55 -17.52
C THR A 158 -24.19 8.96 -16.55
N LYS A 159 -24.62 9.78 -15.58
CA LYS A 159 -25.56 9.38 -14.51
C LYS A 159 -26.95 9.08 -15.08
N GLU A 160 -27.35 9.80 -16.13
CA GLU A 160 -28.63 9.68 -16.82
C GLU A 160 -28.75 8.33 -17.52
N VAL A 161 -27.76 7.98 -18.35
CA VAL A 161 -27.72 6.70 -19.09
C VAL A 161 -27.64 5.51 -18.14
N ALA A 162 -26.78 5.58 -17.12
CA ALA A 162 -26.61 4.52 -16.13
C ALA A 162 -27.91 4.24 -15.34
N LYS A 163 -28.71 5.26 -15.05
CA LYS A 163 -29.99 5.09 -14.34
C LYS A 163 -31.09 4.47 -15.20
N GLN A 164 -31.06 4.71 -16.52
CA GLN A 164 -31.99 4.14 -17.49
C GLN A 164 -31.64 2.69 -17.83
N THR A 165 -30.35 2.37 -17.90
CA THR A 165 -29.85 1.05 -18.29
C THR A 165 -29.23 0.35 -17.08
N ARG A 166 -30.05 -0.40 -16.33
CA ARG A 166 -29.65 -1.06 -15.06
C ARG A 166 -29.05 -2.47 -15.23
N GLY A 167 -28.99 -2.98 -16.45
CA GLY A 167 -28.43 -4.31 -16.77
C GLY A 167 -26.92 -4.31 -17.00
N ASP A 168 -26.37 -5.45 -17.41
CA ASP A 168 -24.96 -5.70 -17.71
C ASP A 168 -24.54 -5.23 -19.12
N SER A 169 -25.41 -4.51 -19.84
CA SER A 169 -25.12 -4.00 -21.18
C SER A 169 -24.11 -2.85 -21.21
N LEU A 170 -23.82 -2.23 -20.05
CA LEU A 170 -22.81 -1.18 -19.93
C LEU A 170 -21.57 -1.71 -19.22
N LEU A 171 -20.39 -1.41 -19.76
CA LEU A 171 -19.10 -1.76 -19.14
C LEU A 171 -19.04 -1.30 -17.67
N GLY A 172 -19.50 -0.08 -17.39
CA GLY A 172 -19.47 0.48 -16.04
C GLY A 172 -20.34 -0.28 -15.04
N ASN A 173 -21.48 -0.82 -15.46
CA ASN A 173 -22.34 -1.65 -14.61
C ASN A 173 -21.69 -3.00 -14.31
N THR A 174 -20.99 -3.57 -15.29
CA THR A 174 -20.27 -4.84 -15.09
C THR A 174 -19.07 -4.65 -14.16
N ILE A 175 -18.34 -3.54 -14.28
CA ILE A 175 -17.25 -3.19 -13.33
C ILE A 175 -17.83 -3.00 -11.92
N ASP A 176 -18.91 -2.23 -11.77
CA ASP A 176 -19.61 -2.06 -10.49
C ASP A 176 -19.98 -3.40 -9.85
N GLU A 177 -20.60 -4.31 -10.60
CA GLU A 177 -20.98 -5.64 -10.09
C GLU A 177 -19.78 -6.41 -9.55
N TYR A 178 -18.66 -6.48 -10.30
CA TYR A 178 -17.46 -7.17 -9.84
C TYR A 178 -16.84 -6.51 -8.60
N VAL A 179 -16.79 -5.17 -8.53
CA VAL A 179 -16.29 -4.45 -7.36
C VAL A 179 -17.14 -4.75 -6.13
N ARG A 180 -18.47 -4.82 -6.27
CA ARG A 180 -19.38 -5.21 -5.18
C ARG A 180 -19.18 -6.66 -4.77
N ASN A 181 -19.00 -7.58 -5.73
CA ASN A 181 -18.78 -9.00 -5.45
C ASN A 181 -17.45 -9.26 -4.71
N ILE A 182 -16.41 -8.45 -4.95
CA ILE A 182 -15.13 -8.49 -4.21
C ILE A 182 -15.28 -8.06 -2.74
N GLN A 183 -16.27 -7.23 -2.44
CA GLN A 183 -16.42 -6.53 -1.16
C GLN A 183 -17.74 -6.88 -0.47
N ASP A 184 -18.13 -8.14 -0.46
CA ASP A 184 -19.30 -8.63 0.29
C ASP A 184 -20.63 -7.91 -0.06
N GLY A 185 -20.79 -7.54 -1.33
CA GLY A 185 -21.95 -6.81 -1.83
C GLY A 185 -21.98 -5.32 -1.45
N GLN A 186 -20.94 -4.79 -0.81
CA GLN A 186 -20.86 -3.38 -0.40
C GLN A 186 -20.78 -2.45 -1.61
N THR A 187 -21.52 -1.34 -1.56
CA THR A 187 -21.58 -0.33 -2.63
C THR A 187 -20.64 0.85 -2.41
N MET A 188 -19.82 0.82 -1.34
CA MET A 188 -18.89 1.89 -0.99
C MET A 188 -17.47 1.35 -0.91
N GLY A 189 -16.56 2.06 -1.56
CA GLY A 189 -15.14 1.79 -1.56
C GLY A 189 -14.65 0.99 -2.76
N LEU A 190 -13.36 1.16 -3.05
CA LEU A 190 -12.57 0.23 -3.85
C LEU A 190 -11.54 -0.48 -2.95
N PRO A 191 -11.24 -1.77 -3.17
CA PRO A 191 -10.19 -2.46 -2.43
C PRO A 191 -8.85 -1.73 -2.56
N VAL A 192 -8.21 -1.38 -1.45
CA VAL A 192 -6.92 -0.69 -1.48
C VAL A 192 -5.78 -1.71 -1.57
N GLY A 193 -4.96 -1.64 -2.61
CA GLY A 193 -3.82 -2.54 -2.80
C GLY A 193 -3.73 -3.13 -4.21
N PRO A 194 -4.83 -3.67 -4.77
CA PRO A 194 -4.84 -4.16 -6.15
C PRO A 194 -4.76 -3.03 -7.19
N ASP A 195 -4.00 -3.26 -8.25
CA ASP A 195 -3.85 -2.36 -9.42
C ASP A 195 -5.16 -2.17 -10.19
N THR A 196 -6.08 -3.13 -10.11
CA THR A 196 -7.43 -2.99 -10.67
C THR A 196 -8.16 -1.78 -10.08
N SER A 197 -7.95 -1.48 -8.80
CA SER A 197 -8.53 -0.30 -8.16
C SER A 197 -7.90 1.00 -8.65
N LEU A 198 -6.61 1.01 -9.00
CA LEU A 198 -5.95 2.17 -9.63
C LEU A 198 -6.60 2.47 -10.99
N ILE A 199 -6.77 1.45 -11.83
CA ILE A 199 -7.44 1.55 -13.14
C ILE A 199 -8.86 2.13 -12.98
N ILE A 200 -9.65 1.59 -12.05
CA ILE A 200 -11.04 2.02 -11.82
C ILE A 200 -11.08 3.44 -11.22
N SER A 201 -10.20 3.78 -10.28
CA SER A 201 -10.17 5.12 -9.71
C SER A 201 -9.87 6.18 -10.77
N GLU A 202 -8.99 5.89 -11.74
CA GLU A 202 -8.67 6.84 -12.81
C GLU A 202 -9.87 7.09 -13.74
N VAL A 203 -10.82 6.16 -13.84
CA VAL A 203 -12.09 6.40 -14.55
C VAL A 203 -12.86 7.54 -13.88
N ILE A 204 -13.01 7.50 -12.56
CA ILE A 204 -13.68 8.57 -11.80
C ILE A 204 -12.88 9.88 -11.89
N GLY A 205 -11.56 9.80 -11.72
CA GLY A 205 -10.67 10.97 -11.81
C GLY A 205 -10.73 11.65 -13.19
N THR A 206 -10.77 10.87 -14.26
CA THR A 206 -10.91 11.39 -15.63
C THR A 206 -12.26 12.07 -15.83
N ALA A 207 -13.34 11.51 -15.30
CA ALA A 207 -14.67 12.14 -15.37
C ALA A 207 -14.70 13.51 -14.67
N ILE A 208 -14.03 13.61 -13.52
CA ILE A 208 -13.87 14.88 -12.79
C ILE A 208 -13.07 15.88 -13.64
N ASP A 209 -11.95 15.45 -14.24
CA ASP A 209 -11.11 16.31 -15.08
C ASP A 209 -11.87 16.83 -16.31
N ILE A 210 -12.65 15.98 -16.98
CA ILE A 210 -13.46 16.36 -18.15
C ILE A 210 -14.44 17.47 -17.76
N LYS A 211 -15.23 17.27 -16.69
CA LYS A 211 -16.19 18.27 -16.21
C LYS A 211 -15.51 19.57 -15.79
N LEU A 212 -14.33 19.49 -15.19
CA LEU A 212 -13.56 20.66 -14.78
C LEU A 212 -13.02 21.43 -15.98
N GLN A 213 -12.51 20.73 -16.99
CA GLN A 213 -12.04 21.31 -18.25
C GLN A 213 -13.19 21.94 -19.06
N GLU A 214 -14.40 21.39 -19.00
CA GLU A 214 -15.59 21.98 -19.62
C GLU A 214 -15.98 23.31 -18.94
N ALA A 215 -15.95 23.34 -17.60
CA ALA A 215 -16.27 24.54 -16.82
C ALA A 215 -15.17 25.62 -16.89
N HIS A 216 -13.89 25.19 -16.99
CA HIS A 216 -12.71 26.07 -17.02
C HIS A 216 -11.72 25.64 -18.12
N PRO A 217 -11.98 25.97 -19.40
CA PRO A 217 -11.17 25.47 -20.53
C PRO A 217 -9.68 25.86 -20.53
N ASN A 218 -9.35 26.95 -19.83
CA ASN A 218 -7.99 27.48 -19.73
C ASN A 218 -7.31 27.15 -18.38
N ILE A 219 -7.84 26.19 -17.63
CA ILE A 219 -7.27 25.79 -16.35
C ILE A 219 -5.84 25.25 -16.55
N ILE A 220 -4.91 25.73 -15.72
CA ILE A 220 -3.51 25.30 -15.72
C ILE A 220 -3.22 24.62 -14.39
N GLY A 221 -2.79 23.37 -14.45
CA GLY A 221 -2.49 22.57 -13.27
C GLY A 221 -2.40 21.08 -13.58
N SER A 222 -2.48 20.28 -12.54
CA SER A 222 -2.39 18.83 -12.62
C SER A 222 -3.19 18.15 -11.52
N ARG A 223 -3.70 16.95 -11.83
CA ARG A 223 -4.22 16.00 -10.85
C ARG A 223 -3.26 14.81 -10.74
N TYR A 224 -2.99 14.38 -9.52
CA TYR A 224 -2.25 13.18 -9.22
C TYR A 224 -3.07 12.27 -8.31
N THR A 225 -3.68 11.24 -8.88
CA THR A 225 -4.70 10.42 -8.21
C THR A 225 -5.84 11.30 -7.71
N ASP A 226 -5.88 11.62 -6.42
CA ASP A 226 -6.85 12.46 -5.73
C ASP A 226 -6.33 13.86 -5.39
N ASP A 227 -5.02 14.12 -5.50
CA ASP A 227 -4.42 15.44 -5.25
C ASP A 227 -4.55 16.34 -6.49
N PHE A 228 -5.02 17.56 -6.29
CA PHE A 228 -5.14 18.59 -7.32
C PHE A 228 -4.24 19.78 -6.99
N GLU A 229 -3.57 20.31 -8.02
CA GLU A 229 -2.81 21.55 -7.93
C GLU A 229 -3.08 22.44 -9.15
N PHE A 230 -3.51 23.68 -8.92
CA PHE A 230 -3.87 24.65 -9.97
C PHE A 230 -3.29 26.05 -9.69
N TYR A 231 -3.06 26.83 -10.74
CA TYR A 231 -2.30 28.09 -10.66
C TYR A 231 -3.09 29.31 -11.18
N PHE A 232 -3.12 30.39 -10.39
CA PHE A 232 -4.01 31.54 -10.63
C PHE A 232 -3.32 32.90 -10.45
N LYS A 233 -3.84 33.92 -11.15
CA LYS A 233 -3.37 35.31 -11.03
C LYS A 233 -3.92 35.98 -9.79
N THR A 234 -5.18 35.67 -9.47
CA THR A 234 -5.89 36.24 -8.32
C THR A 234 -6.41 35.16 -7.40
N GLN A 235 -6.56 35.49 -6.12
CA GLN A 235 -7.18 34.59 -5.15
C GLN A 235 -8.64 34.25 -5.51
N SER A 236 -9.38 35.22 -6.06
CA SER A 236 -10.78 35.03 -6.45
C SER A 236 -10.95 33.97 -7.56
N GLU A 237 -10.01 33.90 -8.52
CA GLU A 237 -9.99 32.82 -9.52
C GLU A 237 -9.83 31.44 -8.87
N ALA A 238 -8.91 31.34 -7.90
CA ALA A 238 -8.66 30.11 -7.16
C ALA A 238 -9.90 29.66 -6.36
N GLU A 239 -10.56 30.59 -5.67
CA GLU A 239 -11.80 30.34 -4.92
C GLU A 239 -12.94 29.88 -5.83
N LYS A 240 -13.09 30.49 -7.01
CA LYS A 240 -14.09 30.09 -8.00
C LYS A 240 -13.87 28.65 -8.49
N VAL A 241 -12.63 28.29 -8.79
CA VAL A 241 -12.29 26.93 -9.22
C VAL A 241 -12.47 25.93 -8.07
N LEU A 242 -12.09 26.28 -6.83
CA LEU A 242 -12.33 25.43 -5.67
C LEU A 242 -13.83 25.09 -5.51
N ASN A 243 -14.71 26.09 -5.60
CA ASN A 243 -16.17 25.86 -5.54
C ASN A 243 -16.65 24.93 -6.68
N THR A 244 -16.14 25.15 -7.90
CA THR A 244 -16.49 24.30 -9.06
C THR A 244 -16.06 22.85 -8.84
N ILE A 245 -14.84 22.63 -8.35
CA ILE A 245 -14.34 21.28 -8.05
C ILE A 245 -15.20 20.63 -6.97
N GLN A 246 -15.55 21.35 -5.90
CA GLN A 246 -16.42 20.84 -4.83
C GLN A 246 -17.78 20.37 -5.37
N GLU A 247 -18.40 21.13 -6.28
CA GLU A 247 -19.64 20.73 -6.94
C GLU A 247 -19.47 19.48 -7.81
N ILE A 248 -18.39 19.42 -8.60
CA ILE A 248 -18.09 18.28 -9.48
C ILE A 248 -17.85 17.00 -8.69
N VAL A 249 -17.01 17.03 -7.64
CA VAL A 249 -16.73 15.81 -6.85
C VAL A 249 -17.98 15.31 -6.14
N ARG A 250 -18.85 16.22 -5.66
CA ARG A 250 -20.15 15.86 -5.04
C ARG A 250 -21.09 15.17 -6.00
N HIS A 251 -21.02 15.47 -7.30
CA HIS A 251 -21.81 14.73 -8.31
C HIS A 251 -21.52 13.22 -8.31
N PHE A 252 -20.30 12.84 -7.93
CA PHE A 252 -19.83 11.46 -7.81
C PHE A 252 -19.87 10.93 -6.36
N GLU A 253 -20.59 11.61 -5.46
CA GLU A 253 -20.69 11.29 -4.02
C GLU A 253 -19.33 11.34 -3.29
N LEU A 254 -18.43 12.19 -3.75
CA LEU A 254 -17.12 12.44 -3.14
C LEU A 254 -17.08 13.84 -2.50
N ASP A 255 -16.17 14.02 -1.54
CA ASP A 255 -15.95 15.29 -0.86
C ASP A 255 -14.48 15.69 -0.90
N ILE A 256 -14.24 16.99 -1.03
CA ILE A 256 -12.93 17.58 -0.82
C ILE A 256 -12.53 17.47 0.65
N ASN A 257 -11.25 17.26 0.90
CA ASN A 257 -10.67 17.27 2.24
C ASN A 257 -10.36 18.71 2.68
N PRO A 258 -11.09 19.24 3.68
CA PRO A 258 -10.88 20.60 4.13
C PRO A 258 -9.52 20.80 4.82
N VAL A 259 -8.88 19.74 5.32
CA VAL A 259 -7.60 19.83 6.05
C VAL A 259 -6.42 20.07 5.13
N LYS A 260 -6.42 19.50 3.91
CA LYS A 260 -5.35 19.72 2.91
C LYS A 260 -5.73 20.73 1.82
N THR A 261 -6.91 21.32 1.91
CA THR A 261 -7.33 22.35 0.96
C THR A 261 -6.76 23.70 1.38
N GLU A 262 -5.93 24.28 0.53
CA GLU A 262 -5.30 25.58 0.79
C GLU A 262 -5.13 26.40 -0.50
N ILE A 263 -5.23 27.72 -0.35
CA ILE A 263 -4.83 28.68 -1.37
C ILE A 263 -3.58 29.39 -0.85
N ILE A 264 -2.45 29.15 -1.51
CA ILE A 264 -1.14 29.62 -1.08
C ILE A 264 -0.72 30.81 -1.95
N SER A 265 -0.22 31.88 -1.33
CA SER A 265 0.45 32.98 -2.02
C SER A 265 1.94 32.67 -2.24
N SER A 266 2.45 33.00 -3.42
CA SER A 266 3.87 32.87 -3.77
C SER A 266 4.73 33.96 -3.10
N PRO A 267 6.02 33.70 -2.73
CA PRO A 267 6.77 32.46 -2.92
C PRO A 267 6.53 31.40 -1.84
N ASN A 268 6.60 30.12 -2.24
CA ASN A 268 6.52 28.95 -1.36
C ASN A 268 7.80 28.10 -1.51
N LEU A 269 8.13 27.30 -0.50
CA LEU A 269 9.20 26.30 -0.55
C LEU A 269 8.94 25.32 -1.70
N LEU A 270 9.99 25.00 -2.45
CA LEU A 270 9.97 23.97 -3.49
C LEU A 270 10.05 22.56 -2.86
N GLU A 271 10.87 22.42 -1.81
CA GLU A 271 11.02 21.20 -1.03
C GLU A 271 11.17 21.52 0.47
N PRO A 272 10.81 20.59 1.38
CA PRO A 272 11.01 20.78 2.81
C PRO A 272 12.49 20.89 3.19
N ILE A 273 12.83 21.81 4.10
CA ILE A 273 14.22 22.07 4.55
C ILE A 273 14.91 20.81 5.11
N TRP A 274 14.18 19.99 5.85
CA TRP A 274 14.75 18.76 6.42
C TRP A 274 15.20 17.79 5.32
N LEU A 275 14.49 17.76 4.18
CA LEU A 275 14.83 16.89 3.06
C LEU A 275 16.15 17.34 2.44
N SER A 276 16.32 18.64 2.17
CA SER A 276 17.58 19.19 1.66
C SER A 276 18.75 18.88 2.59
N ASN A 277 18.56 19.09 3.90
CA ASN A 277 19.61 18.88 4.89
C ASN A 277 20.03 17.41 5.01
N LEU A 278 19.06 16.50 5.04
CA LEU A 278 19.36 15.07 5.07
C LEU A 278 19.92 14.58 3.74
N LYS A 279 19.43 15.09 2.60
CA LYS A 279 19.91 14.72 1.25
C LYS A 279 21.38 15.09 1.04
N LEU A 280 21.80 16.26 1.53
CA LEU A 280 23.18 16.75 1.37
C LEU A 280 24.18 16.15 2.37
N TYR A 281 23.70 15.51 3.45
CA TYR A 281 24.56 14.93 4.49
C TYR A 281 25.58 13.91 3.93
N GLN A 282 26.84 14.01 4.32
CA GLN A 282 27.93 13.12 3.85
C GLN A 282 28.49 12.28 4.98
N PHE A 283 28.85 11.02 4.68
CA PHE A 283 29.48 10.11 5.63
C PHE A 283 30.95 9.93 5.31
N ARG A 284 31.81 10.14 6.31
CA ARG A 284 33.26 9.96 6.18
C ARG A 284 33.63 8.49 6.33
N SER A 285 34.76 8.10 5.73
CA SER A 285 35.13 6.70 5.52
C SER A 285 35.83 6.01 6.71
N SER A 286 36.53 6.76 7.56
CA SER A 286 37.23 6.17 8.71
C SER A 286 36.25 5.72 9.79
N ALA A 287 36.56 4.65 10.52
CA ALA A 287 35.66 4.09 11.54
C ALA A 287 35.23 5.14 12.58
N THR A 288 36.18 5.89 13.14
CA THR A 288 35.92 6.97 14.12
C THR A 288 35.07 8.09 13.54
N ALA A 289 35.33 8.51 12.29
CA ALA A 289 34.56 9.58 11.66
C ALA A 289 33.13 9.11 11.33
N GLN A 290 33.00 7.91 10.75
CA GLN A 290 31.70 7.30 10.45
C GLN A 290 30.85 7.12 11.72
N LYS A 291 31.47 6.73 12.85
CA LYS A 291 30.77 6.62 14.14
C LYS A 291 30.09 7.93 14.55
N ASN A 292 30.83 9.03 14.45
CA ASN A 292 30.31 10.36 14.77
C ASN A 292 29.26 10.80 13.75
N ASP A 293 29.49 10.51 12.45
CA ASP A 293 28.56 10.87 11.39
C ASP A 293 27.22 10.13 11.52
N ILE A 294 27.23 8.84 11.89
CA ILE A 294 26.03 8.06 12.19
C ILE A 294 25.26 8.71 13.34
N LYS A 295 25.93 9.04 14.46
CA LYS A 295 25.28 9.66 15.61
C LYS A 295 24.65 11.00 15.25
N THR A 296 25.40 11.87 14.58
CA THR A 296 24.89 13.19 14.18
C THR A 296 23.76 13.05 13.17
N PHE A 297 23.88 12.17 12.17
CA PHE A 297 22.83 11.93 11.19
C PHE A 297 21.52 11.49 11.83
N PHE A 298 21.54 10.49 12.71
CA PHE A 298 20.33 10.04 13.41
C PHE A 298 19.82 11.08 14.41
N SER A 299 20.69 11.84 15.07
CA SER A 299 20.26 12.94 15.95
C SER A 299 19.51 14.03 15.15
N THR A 300 20.02 14.40 13.98
CA THR A 300 19.38 15.33 13.05
C THR A 300 18.07 14.76 12.51
N ALA A 301 18.03 13.46 12.18
CA ALA A 301 16.81 12.76 11.77
C ALA A 301 15.73 12.80 12.85
N PHE A 302 16.07 12.48 14.10
CA PHE A 302 15.16 12.51 15.23
C PHE A 302 14.66 13.92 15.52
N TYR A 303 15.53 14.94 15.40
CA TYR A 303 15.11 16.33 15.48
C TYR A 303 14.04 16.65 14.42
N TYR A 304 14.28 16.31 13.15
CA TYR A 304 13.32 16.58 12.08
C TYR A 304 12.04 15.75 12.16
N GLN A 305 12.11 14.49 12.60
CA GLN A 305 10.93 13.67 12.85
C GLN A 305 10.02 14.31 13.90
N ASN A 306 10.59 14.89 14.96
CA ASN A 306 9.82 15.60 15.98
C ASN A 306 9.20 16.92 15.47
N GLN A 307 9.86 17.61 14.54
CA GLN A 307 9.31 18.83 13.92
C GLN A 307 8.31 18.56 12.79
N SER A 308 8.45 17.43 12.11
CA SER A 308 7.70 17.06 10.90
C SER A 308 7.26 15.59 10.98
N PRO A 309 6.42 15.21 11.97
CA PRO A 309 6.05 13.81 12.22
C PRO A 309 5.24 13.17 11.11
N TYR A 310 4.67 13.99 10.21
CA TYR A 310 3.83 13.57 9.09
C TYR A 310 4.61 13.31 7.80
N GLU A 311 5.92 13.55 7.78
CA GLU A 311 6.64 13.55 6.52
C GLU A 311 7.29 12.20 6.24
N GLY A 312 7.73 11.42 7.24
CA GLY A 312 8.40 10.13 7.00
C GLY A 312 9.92 10.22 7.01
N VAL A 313 10.44 11.08 7.88
CA VAL A 313 11.85 11.42 7.99
C VAL A 313 12.69 10.16 8.25
N LEU A 314 12.26 9.30 9.19
CA LEU A 314 13.03 8.10 9.57
C LEU A 314 13.09 7.08 8.44
N LYS A 315 11.99 6.86 7.71
CA LYS A 315 11.98 6.00 6.52
C LYS A 315 12.95 6.48 5.45
N TYR A 316 13.04 7.79 5.21
CA TYR A 316 14.05 8.35 4.29
C TYR A 316 15.47 8.23 4.82
N CYS A 317 15.71 8.49 6.10
CA CYS A 317 17.02 8.30 6.72
C CYS A 317 17.54 6.89 6.52
N LEU A 318 16.68 5.89 6.73
CA LEU A 318 17.03 4.50 6.48
C LEU A 318 17.26 4.23 4.99
N LYS A 319 16.42 4.77 4.08
CA LYS A 319 16.65 4.61 2.63
C LYS A 319 17.96 5.26 2.17
N LYS A 320 18.39 6.35 2.80
CA LYS A 320 19.67 6.99 2.50
C LYS A 320 20.84 6.17 3.04
N ILE A 321 20.77 5.74 4.30
CA ILE A 321 21.87 5.04 4.94
C ILE A 321 21.98 3.57 4.52
N LYS A 322 20.92 2.94 3.98
CA LYS A 322 20.99 1.57 3.45
C LYS A 322 22.06 1.43 2.36
N ASN A 323 22.35 2.51 1.63
CA ASN A 323 23.35 2.56 0.57
C ASN A 323 24.78 2.75 1.10
N LEU A 324 24.97 2.88 2.42
CA LEU A 324 26.25 3.04 3.07
C LEU A 324 26.70 1.72 3.70
N LYS A 325 27.91 1.25 3.35
CA LYS A 325 28.55 0.15 4.09
C LYS A 325 28.96 0.62 5.48
N ILE A 326 28.26 0.13 6.49
CA ILE A 326 28.57 0.35 7.90
C ILE A 326 29.82 -0.45 8.26
N LYS A 327 30.82 0.20 8.86
CA LYS A 327 32.04 -0.48 9.33
C LYS A 327 31.70 -1.40 10.50
N GLU A 328 32.37 -2.54 10.60
CA GLU A 328 32.14 -3.55 11.66
C GLU A 328 32.20 -2.93 13.07
N ASP A 329 33.20 -2.07 13.33
CA ASP A 329 33.34 -1.34 14.61
C ASP A 329 32.11 -0.50 15.01
N ASN A 330 31.31 -0.10 14.01
CA ASN A 330 30.14 0.76 14.17
C ASN A 330 28.83 0.00 14.05
N TRP A 331 28.87 -1.30 13.73
CA TRP A 331 27.68 -2.10 13.49
C TRP A 331 26.77 -2.15 14.72
N SER A 332 27.32 -2.44 15.90
CA SER A 332 26.54 -2.53 17.14
C SER A 332 25.79 -1.24 17.49
N LEU A 333 26.38 -0.08 17.16
CA LEU A 333 25.72 1.23 17.30
C LEU A 333 24.58 1.38 16.29
N PHE A 334 24.83 1.04 15.03
CA PHE A 334 23.84 1.15 13.96
C PHE A 334 22.66 0.19 14.19
N GLU A 335 22.92 -1.07 14.55
CA GLU A 335 21.92 -2.07 14.91
C GLU A 335 21.01 -1.56 16.03
N ALA A 336 21.57 -1.01 17.11
CA ALA A 336 20.78 -0.46 18.21
C ALA A 336 19.88 0.71 17.76
N LEU A 337 20.37 1.58 16.87
CA LEU A 337 19.61 2.71 16.35
C LEU A 337 18.45 2.27 15.46
N ILE A 338 18.67 1.31 14.55
CA ILE A 338 17.60 0.85 13.66
C ILE A 338 16.55 0.04 14.43
N LEU A 339 16.93 -0.77 15.43
CA LEU A 339 15.96 -1.45 16.29
C LEU A 339 15.09 -0.47 17.08
N HIS A 340 15.66 0.64 17.54
CA HIS A 340 14.88 1.69 18.19
C HIS A 340 13.91 2.38 17.21
N ILE A 341 14.34 2.65 15.98
CA ILE A 341 13.48 3.21 14.93
C ILE A 341 12.33 2.28 14.59
N MET A 342 12.57 0.97 14.59
CA MET A 342 11.54 -0.06 14.34
C MET A 342 10.33 0.07 15.29
N LEU A 343 10.57 0.48 16.53
CA LEU A 343 9.52 0.70 17.54
C LEU A 343 8.81 2.05 17.38
N ILE A 344 9.51 3.08 16.91
CA ILE A 344 8.98 4.45 16.79
C ILE A 344 8.19 4.65 15.50
N ASP A 345 8.72 4.13 14.39
CA ASP A 345 8.14 4.28 13.06
C ASP A 345 8.02 2.91 12.40
N PRO A 346 6.87 2.22 12.58
CA PRO A 346 6.73 0.88 12.08
C PRO A 346 6.73 0.81 10.55
N THR A 347 6.54 1.92 9.83
CA THR A 347 6.67 1.96 8.35
C THR A 347 8.08 1.58 7.85
N THR A 348 9.05 1.53 8.76
CA THR A 348 10.45 1.16 8.51
C THR A 348 10.74 -0.33 8.62
N LEU A 349 9.81 -1.12 9.17
CA LEU A 349 9.96 -2.56 9.41
C LEU A 349 10.50 -3.36 8.20
N PRO A 350 9.93 -3.23 6.97
CA PRO A 350 10.45 -3.96 5.81
C PRO A 350 11.91 -3.63 5.49
N LEU A 351 12.27 -2.35 5.62
CA LEU A 351 13.60 -1.87 5.31
C LEU A 351 14.61 -2.34 6.36
N ILE A 352 14.23 -2.34 7.63
CA ILE A 352 15.06 -2.83 8.73
C ILE A 352 15.25 -4.34 8.62
N GLU A 353 14.20 -5.11 8.26
CA GLU A 353 14.34 -6.55 7.98
C GLU A 353 15.38 -6.80 6.89
N ASN A 354 15.29 -6.07 5.77
CA ASN A 354 16.24 -6.20 4.67
C ASN A 354 17.66 -5.82 5.07
N ILE A 355 17.84 -4.75 5.86
CA ILE A 355 19.15 -4.35 6.40
C ILE A 355 19.72 -5.45 7.30
N LEU A 356 18.96 -5.89 8.32
CA LEU A 356 19.42 -6.90 9.28
C LEU A 356 19.77 -8.22 8.58
N PHE A 357 18.92 -8.69 7.67
CA PHE A 357 19.17 -9.90 6.90
C PHE A 357 20.38 -9.76 5.98
N GLY A 358 20.48 -8.65 5.22
CA GLY A 358 21.60 -8.42 4.32
C GLY A 358 22.95 -8.39 5.06
N TYR A 359 23.01 -7.73 6.22
CA TYR A 359 24.22 -7.72 7.05
C TYR A 359 24.54 -9.11 7.65
N LYS A 360 23.53 -9.89 8.05
CA LYS A 360 23.72 -11.28 8.49
C LYS A 360 24.34 -12.14 7.38
N GLU A 361 23.85 -12.03 6.15
CA GLU A 361 24.33 -12.83 5.00
C GLU A 361 25.78 -12.52 4.64
N ILE A 362 26.23 -11.27 4.83
CA ILE A 362 27.65 -10.89 4.64
C ILE A 362 28.53 -11.13 5.88
N GLY A 363 28.01 -11.82 6.90
CA GLY A 363 28.77 -12.29 8.06
C GLY A 363 28.89 -11.32 9.24
N TYR A 364 28.09 -10.25 9.29
CA TYR A 364 28.11 -9.36 10.46
C TYR A 364 27.41 -10.02 11.66
N PRO A 365 27.90 -9.80 12.89
CA PRO A 365 27.30 -10.37 14.09
C PRO A 365 25.94 -9.72 14.37
N ILE A 366 24.90 -10.53 14.52
CA ILE A 366 23.56 -10.05 14.87
C ILE A 366 23.31 -10.27 16.36
N ASN A 367 22.84 -9.24 17.07
CA ASN A 367 22.43 -9.36 18.46
C ASN A 367 21.02 -9.95 18.57
N GLU A 368 20.93 -11.28 18.49
CA GLU A 368 19.65 -12.00 18.53
C GLU A 368 18.79 -11.64 19.74
N GLN A 369 19.40 -11.44 20.92
CA GLN A 369 18.65 -11.11 22.13
C GLN A 369 17.94 -9.77 22.00
N LYS A 370 18.65 -8.72 21.56
CA LYS A 370 18.03 -7.39 21.34
C LYS A 370 16.92 -7.44 20.30
N ILE A 371 17.10 -8.23 19.24
CA ILE A 371 16.05 -8.39 18.22
C ILE A 371 14.84 -9.10 18.80
N LYS A 372 15.02 -10.19 19.55
CA LYS A 372 13.94 -10.89 20.24
C LYS A 372 13.19 -9.97 21.20
N ASP A 373 13.91 -9.18 22.00
CA ASP A 373 13.31 -8.21 22.92
C ASP A 373 12.48 -7.17 22.15
N THR A 374 12.99 -6.68 21.03
CA THR A 374 12.28 -5.70 20.20
C THR A 374 11.04 -6.30 19.53
N ILE A 375 11.12 -7.53 19.03
CA ILE A 375 10.00 -8.27 18.45
C ILE A 375 8.92 -8.54 19.52
N ALA A 376 9.32 -8.93 20.73
CA ALA A 376 8.41 -9.15 21.84
C ALA A 376 7.67 -7.86 22.22
N GLU A 377 8.36 -6.72 22.25
CA GLU A 377 7.75 -5.41 22.49
C GLU A 377 6.75 -5.04 21.39
N ILE A 378 7.09 -5.31 20.11
CA ILE A 378 6.14 -5.12 19.00
C ILE A 378 4.89 -5.96 19.22
N PHE A 379 5.01 -7.24 19.55
CA PHE A 379 3.85 -8.10 19.81
C PHE A 379 3.00 -7.61 20.98
N ALA A 380 3.63 -7.28 22.10
CA ALA A 380 2.96 -6.77 23.29
C ALA A 380 2.15 -5.49 23.01
N SER A 381 2.72 -4.57 22.24
CA SER A 381 2.11 -3.27 21.94
C SER A 381 1.08 -3.29 20.80
N ASN A 382 1.12 -4.28 19.89
CA ASN A 382 0.34 -4.24 18.65
C ASN A 382 -0.76 -5.30 18.52
N ILE A 383 -0.66 -6.44 19.21
CA ILE A 383 -1.64 -7.53 19.10
C ILE A 383 -3.02 -7.10 19.60
N ALA A 384 -3.10 -6.53 20.80
CA ALA A 384 -4.37 -6.14 21.42
C ALA A 384 -5.14 -5.06 20.64
N VAL A 385 -4.42 -4.22 19.88
CA VAL A 385 -5.00 -3.12 19.09
C VAL A 385 -5.24 -3.47 17.62
N GLY A 386 -4.89 -4.69 17.19
CA GLY A 386 -5.11 -5.13 15.80
C GLY A 386 -4.19 -4.46 14.78
N ASN A 387 -2.95 -4.14 15.18
CA ASN A 387 -1.94 -3.55 14.29
C ASN A 387 -1.23 -4.66 13.48
N ASN A 388 -1.95 -5.23 12.50
CA ASN A 388 -1.53 -6.43 11.76
C ASN A 388 -0.21 -6.28 11.01
N TYR A 389 0.07 -5.08 10.47
CA TYR A 389 1.29 -4.84 9.71
C TYR A 389 2.55 -5.05 10.54
N GLU A 390 2.56 -4.54 11.77
CA GLU A 390 3.65 -4.62 12.70
C GLU A 390 3.91 -6.07 13.12
N ILE A 391 2.83 -6.80 13.42
CA ILE A 391 2.88 -8.22 13.79
C ILE A 391 3.40 -9.06 12.61
N MET A 392 2.86 -8.84 11.42
CA MET A 392 3.24 -9.54 10.19
C MET A 392 4.74 -9.36 9.89
N TRP A 393 5.26 -8.13 9.92
CA TRP A 393 6.68 -7.89 9.65
C TRP A 393 7.59 -8.36 10.78
N ALA A 394 7.17 -8.29 12.04
CA ALA A 394 7.94 -8.86 13.15
C ALA A 394 8.04 -10.39 13.07
N LEU A 395 6.96 -11.07 12.67
CA LEU A 395 6.97 -12.52 12.39
C LEU A 395 7.85 -12.86 11.19
N SER A 396 7.76 -12.09 10.10
CA SER A 396 8.61 -12.23 8.92
C SER A 396 10.10 -12.13 9.30
N LEU A 397 10.47 -11.09 10.06
CA LEU A 397 11.83 -10.92 10.58
C LEU A 397 12.28 -12.10 11.44
N SER A 398 11.42 -12.55 12.36
CA SER A 398 11.71 -13.70 13.23
C SER A 398 11.96 -14.98 12.42
N ASN A 399 11.11 -15.28 11.44
CA ASN A 399 11.22 -16.46 10.59
C ASN A 399 12.49 -16.41 9.72
N LYS A 400 12.75 -15.25 9.10
CA LYS A 400 13.93 -15.04 8.24
C LYS A 400 15.24 -15.14 9.01
N LEU A 401 15.28 -14.64 10.24
CA LEU A 401 16.43 -14.76 11.13
C LEU A 401 16.48 -16.09 11.90
N GLN A 402 15.43 -16.91 11.82
CA GLN A 402 15.27 -18.19 12.52
C GLN A 402 15.29 -18.06 14.05
N LEU A 403 14.71 -16.96 14.55
CA LEU A 403 14.66 -16.67 15.98
C LEU A 403 13.53 -17.44 16.65
N LYS A 404 13.81 -17.98 17.84
CA LYS A 404 12.77 -18.51 18.73
C LYS A 404 11.89 -17.37 19.24
N ILE A 405 10.58 -17.61 19.25
CA ILE A 405 9.54 -16.73 19.79
C ILE A 405 9.20 -17.22 21.19
N SER A 406 9.28 -16.32 22.17
CA SER A 406 9.09 -16.67 23.58
C SER A 406 7.72 -17.25 23.86
N ASN A 407 7.61 -18.02 24.94
CA ASN A 407 6.35 -18.57 25.41
C ASN A 407 5.26 -17.47 25.62
N GLU A 408 5.65 -16.31 26.13
CA GLU A 408 4.76 -15.17 26.37
C GLU A 408 4.22 -14.59 25.06
N SER A 409 5.10 -14.34 24.09
CA SER A 409 4.73 -13.87 22.76
C SER A 409 3.85 -14.89 22.02
N SER A 410 4.19 -16.17 22.13
CA SER A 410 3.48 -17.26 21.47
C SER A 410 2.01 -17.32 21.87
N LYS A 411 1.68 -17.11 23.15
CA LYS A 411 0.28 -17.06 23.63
C LYS A 411 -0.56 -16.00 22.91
N LEU A 412 0.05 -14.86 22.57
CA LEU A 412 -0.64 -13.74 21.95
C LEU A 412 -0.92 -14.00 20.45
N LEU A 413 -0.07 -14.80 19.79
CA LEU A 413 -0.14 -15.03 18.34
C LEU A 413 -1.24 -16.02 17.92
N PHE A 414 -1.58 -17.03 18.73
CA PHE A 414 -2.52 -18.08 18.35
C PHE A 414 -4.00 -17.68 18.36
N ASN A 415 -4.34 -16.43 18.65
CA ASN A 415 -5.71 -15.91 18.68
C ASN A 415 -5.91 -14.69 17.77
N LEU A 416 -5.04 -14.50 16.77
CA LEU A 416 -5.10 -13.36 15.86
C LEU A 416 -6.14 -13.58 14.76
N GLU A 417 -6.99 -12.57 14.53
CA GLU A 417 -7.91 -12.54 13.39
C GLU A 417 -7.24 -11.93 12.13
N ASP A 418 -6.12 -12.51 11.68
CA ASP A 418 -5.38 -12.04 10.50
C ASP A 418 -4.75 -13.16 9.69
N SER A 419 -5.08 -13.27 8.40
CA SER A 419 -4.58 -14.34 7.55
C SER A 419 -3.06 -14.35 7.41
N PHE A 420 -2.46 -13.16 7.26
CA PHE A 420 -1.03 -13.06 6.95
C PHE A 420 -0.18 -13.41 8.19
N SER A 421 -0.48 -12.80 9.33
CA SER A 421 0.19 -13.11 10.60
C SER A 421 -0.04 -14.57 11.02
N ASN A 422 -1.22 -15.13 10.76
CA ASN A 422 -1.49 -16.53 11.07
C ASN A 422 -0.68 -17.50 10.19
N ILE A 423 -0.51 -17.21 8.90
CA ILE A 423 0.36 -18.01 8.01
C ILE A 423 1.81 -17.96 8.51
N LEU A 424 2.32 -16.78 8.86
CA LEU A 424 3.69 -16.63 9.37
C LEU A 424 3.89 -17.27 10.74
N THR A 425 2.87 -17.25 11.60
CA THR A 425 2.87 -17.95 12.89
C THR A 425 2.89 -19.45 12.68
N MET A 426 2.14 -19.97 11.70
CA MET A 426 2.17 -21.39 11.35
C MET A 426 3.50 -21.83 10.73
N GLU A 427 4.16 -20.96 9.96
CA GLU A 427 5.53 -21.20 9.53
C GLU A 427 6.49 -21.28 10.73
N ALA A 428 6.41 -20.32 11.66
CA ALA A 428 7.24 -20.35 12.87
C ALA A 428 6.99 -21.64 13.67
N TYR A 429 5.73 -22.03 13.83
CA TYR A 429 5.31 -23.23 14.54
C TYR A 429 5.87 -24.51 13.90
N THR A 430 5.69 -24.66 12.59
CA THR A 430 6.15 -25.86 11.84
C THR A 430 7.66 -25.98 11.77
N ASN A 431 8.39 -24.86 11.78
CA ASN A 431 9.85 -24.83 11.87
C ASN A 431 10.37 -24.98 13.32
N GLY A 432 9.47 -25.15 14.30
CA GLY A 432 9.81 -25.32 15.71
C GLY A 432 10.33 -24.04 16.39
N TYR A 433 10.05 -22.86 15.84
CA TYR A 433 10.46 -21.56 16.40
C TYR A 433 9.55 -21.06 17.52
N ILE A 434 8.38 -21.68 17.72
CA ILE A 434 7.44 -21.36 18.81
C ILE A 434 7.82 -22.11 20.09
N GLU A 435 7.96 -21.40 21.20
CA GLU A 435 8.13 -21.99 22.53
C GLU A 435 6.79 -22.26 23.22
N GLY A 436 6.76 -23.20 24.17
CA GLY A 436 5.60 -23.46 25.03
C GLY A 436 4.66 -24.59 24.59
N GLY A 437 4.84 -25.15 23.39
CA GLY A 437 4.12 -26.36 22.95
C GLY A 437 2.62 -26.15 22.73
N TYR A 438 2.21 -24.99 22.24
CA TYR A 438 0.80 -24.66 21.97
C TYR A 438 0.21 -25.49 20.84
N GLU A 439 -1.03 -25.94 21.02
CA GLU A 439 -1.85 -26.48 19.94
C GLU A 439 -2.65 -25.34 19.27
N PRO A 440 -2.62 -25.24 17.94
CA PRO A 440 -3.29 -24.17 17.18
C PRO A 440 -4.82 -24.40 17.05
N GLU A 441 -5.53 -24.58 18.17
CA GLU A 441 -6.97 -24.90 18.18
C GLU A 441 -7.83 -23.84 17.50
N TYR A 442 -7.58 -22.55 17.76
CA TYR A 442 -8.29 -21.46 17.09
C TYR A 442 -8.12 -21.53 15.56
N PHE A 443 -6.91 -21.82 15.08
CA PHE A 443 -6.66 -21.96 13.64
C PHE A 443 -7.41 -23.13 13.01
N LYS A 444 -7.63 -24.23 13.74
CA LYS A 444 -8.47 -25.35 13.26
C LYS A 444 -9.92 -24.90 13.00
N THR A 445 -10.44 -23.94 13.77
CA THR A 445 -11.79 -23.39 13.55
C THR A 445 -11.92 -22.62 12.24
N LEU A 446 -10.82 -22.08 11.71
CA LEU A 446 -10.78 -21.33 10.44
C LEU A 446 -10.76 -22.24 9.19
N LEU A 447 -10.63 -23.57 9.36
CA LEU A 447 -10.52 -24.53 8.26
C LEU A 447 -11.90 -25.06 7.83
N ASN A 448 -12.72 -24.19 7.25
CA ASN A 448 -14.08 -24.54 6.82
C ASN A 448 -14.50 -23.81 5.53
N GLU A 449 -15.61 -24.24 4.92
CA GLU A 449 -16.11 -23.70 3.64
C GLU A 449 -16.48 -22.22 3.70
N ASN A 450 -17.02 -21.74 4.83
CA ASN A 450 -17.42 -20.34 4.97
C ASN A 450 -16.21 -19.40 4.92
N GLU A 451 -15.08 -19.81 5.50
CA GLU A 451 -13.87 -19.00 5.51
C GLU A 451 -13.24 -18.83 4.14
N LEU A 452 -13.48 -19.75 3.18
CA LEU A 452 -13.07 -19.57 1.78
C LEU A 452 -13.69 -18.32 1.13
N TYR A 453 -14.85 -17.88 1.60
CA TYR A 453 -15.51 -16.65 1.16
C TYR A 453 -15.37 -15.51 2.19
N GLY A 454 -14.72 -15.80 3.32
CA GLY A 454 -14.58 -14.94 4.48
C GLY A 454 -13.30 -14.11 4.48
N ARG A 455 -13.07 -13.40 5.59
CA ARG A 455 -11.85 -12.58 5.78
C ARG A 455 -10.60 -13.45 5.90
N ASN A 456 -10.75 -14.73 6.25
CA ASN A 456 -9.64 -15.66 6.38
C ASN A 456 -9.44 -16.57 5.15
N TRP A 457 -9.98 -16.20 3.98
CA TRP A 457 -9.91 -17.04 2.78
C TRP A 457 -8.48 -17.49 2.46
N LEU A 458 -7.50 -16.59 2.65
CA LEU A 458 -6.10 -16.88 2.36
C LEU A 458 -5.55 -17.93 3.33
N PHE A 459 -5.79 -17.76 4.63
CA PHE A 459 -5.37 -18.74 5.64
C PHE A 459 -6.07 -20.09 5.44
N ALA A 460 -7.40 -20.08 5.27
CA ALA A 460 -8.22 -21.27 5.10
C ALA A 460 -7.78 -22.06 3.85
N TYR A 461 -7.44 -21.39 2.75
CA TYR A 461 -6.92 -22.06 1.57
C TYR A 461 -5.48 -22.55 1.76
N GLU A 462 -4.57 -21.67 2.20
CA GLU A 462 -3.13 -21.95 2.24
C GLU A 462 -2.79 -23.09 3.22
N MET A 463 -3.48 -23.18 4.36
CA MET A 463 -3.29 -24.29 5.31
C MET A 463 -3.62 -25.66 4.70
N SER A 464 -4.63 -25.72 3.82
CA SER A 464 -4.99 -26.94 3.10
C SER A 464 -3.94 -27.34 2.05
N VAL A 465 -3.33 -26.36 1.40
CA VAL A 465 -2.25 -26.60 0.43
C VAL A 465 -0.98 -27.09 1.14
N LYS A 466 -0.54 -26.38 2.18
CA LYS A 466 0.68 -26.70 2.95
C LYS A 466 0.56 -27.96 3.81
N GLY A 467 -0.64 -28.28 4.27
CA GLY A 467 -0.86 -29.43 5.15
C GLY A 467 -0.20 -29.31 6.52
N TRP A 468 -0.03 -28.07 7.01
CA TRP A 468 0.65 -27.76 8.28
C TRP A 468 -0.13 -28.15 9.54
N LEU A 469 -1.44 -28.42 9.43
CA LEU A 469 -2.30 -28.83 10.55
C LEU A 469 -2.80 -30.28 10.35
N LYS A 470 -2.10 -31.26 10.94
CA LYS A 470 -2.54 -32.67 11.03
C LYS A 470 -3.27 -32.91 12.37
N PRO A 471 -4.30 -33.77 12.44
CA PRO A 471 -4.76 -34.72 11.43
C PRO A 471 -5.99 -34.26 10.64
N HIS A 472 -6.26 -32.95 10.48
CA HIS A 472 -7.40 -32.50 9.66
C HIS A 472 -7.19 -32.88 8.18
N GLN A 473 -7.58 -34.11 7.87
CA GLN A 473 -7.77 -34.68 6.54
C GLN A 473 -8.91 -34.01 5.77
N GLN A 474 -9.57 -32.99 6.31
CA GLN A 474 -10.67 -32.33 5.63
C GLN A 474 -10.20 -31.21 4.70
N LYS A 475 -9.22 -31.48 3.84
CA LYS A 475 -9.12 -30.80 2.54
C LYS A 475 -10.46 -30.88 1.77
N GLU A 476 -11.36 -31.75 2.22
CA GLU A 476 -12.75 -31.83 1.81
C GLU A 476 -13.46 -30.48 1.65
N TYR A 477 -13.31 -29.49 2.54
CA TYR A 477 -14.04 -28.22 2.34
C TYR A 477 -13.54 -27.46 1.12
N VAL A 478 -12.22 -27.47 0.88
CA VAL A 478 -11.61 -26.93 -0.35
C VAL A 478 -12.04 -27.74 -1.57
N LYS A 479 -12.05 -29.08 -1.47
CA LYS A 479 -12.40 -29.99 -2.56
C LYS A 479 -13.89 -30.00 -2.93
N LYS A 480 -14.77 -29.70 -1.98
CA LYS A 480 -16.22 -29.55 -2.19
C LYS A 480 -16.56 -28.26 -2.93
N ASP A 481 -15.71 -27.24 -2.80
CA ASP A 481 -15.91 -25.97 -3.48
C ASP A 481 -15.44 -26.01 -4.94
N THR A 482 -16.32 -25.65 -5.87
CA THR A 482 -16.03 -25.71 -7.32
C THR A 482 -14.79 -24.92 -7.73
N PHE A 483 -14.59 -23.71 -7.18
CA PHE A 483 -13.49 -22.83 -7.56
C PHE A 483 -12.21 -23.16 -6.81
N TYR A 484 -12.28 -23.26 -5.50
CA TYR A 484 -11.09 -23.53 -4.67
C TYR A 484 -10.53 -24.93 -4.91
N ASN A 485 -11.37 -25.91 -5.28
CA ASN A 485 -10.89 -27.22 -5.73
C ASN A 485 -10.04 -27.12 -7.01
N GLN A 486 -10.42 -26.27 -7.97
CA GLN A 486 -9.59 -26.07 -9.18
C GLN A 486 -8.23 -25.45 -8.85
N LEU A 487 -8.19 -24.46 -7.95
CA LEU A 487 -6.93 -23.89 -7.46
C LEU A 487 -6.07 -24.96 -6.79
N PHE A 488 -6.68 -25.76 -5.92
CA PHE A 488 -6.02 -26.81 -5.16
C PHE A 488 -5.43 -27.91 -6.07
N GLU A 489 -6.22 -28.44 -7.01
CA GLU A 489 -5.77 -29.47 -7.97
C GLU A 489 -4.71 -28.91 -8.95
N SER A 490 -4.78 -27.61 -9.25
CA SER A 490 -3.75 -26.90 -10.03
C SER A 490 -2.48 -26.59 -9.24
N LYS A 491 -2.45 -26.91 -7.93
CA LYS A 491 -1.36 -26.64 -6.99
C LYS A 491 -0.99 -25.16 -6.90
N VAL A 492 -2.01 -24.30 -6.89
CA VAL A 492 -1.81 -22.87 -6.65
C VAL A 492 -1.44 -22.66 -5.18
N GLU A 493 -0.39 -21.88 -4.94
CA GLU A 493 0.10 -21.49 -3.62
C GLU A 493 0.19 -19.96 -3.56
N PHE A 494 -0.16 -19.38 -2.41
CA PHE A 494 -0.04 -17.94 -2.19
C PHE A 494 1.08 -17.58 -1.21
N TYR A 495 1.68 -18.57 -0.56
CA TYR A 495 2.80 -18.37 0.36
C TYR A 495 3.97 -19.29 0.04
N HIS A 496 5.17 -18.75 -0.08
CA HIS A 496 6.40 -19.50 -0.30
C HIS A 496 7.40 -19.21 0.82
N ASN A 497 7.85 -20.27 1.50
CA ASN A 497 8.90 -20.25 2.54
C ASN A 497 10.30 -20.12 1.89
N ASP A 498 10.44 -19.37 0.79
CA ASP A 498 11.66 -19.43 -0.02
C ASP A 498 12.77 -18.60 0.64
N ARG A 499 13.51 -19.27 1.54
CA ARG A 499 14.63 -18.74 2.34
C ARG A 499 15.85 -18.28 1.53
N LYS A 500 15.73 -18.09 0.21
CA LYS A 500 16.87 -17.80 -0.69
C LYS A 500 16.57 -16.88 -1.87
N ALA A 501 15.31 -16.48 -2.09
CA ALA A 501 14.97 -15.65 -3.23
C ALA A 501 14.97 -14.17 -2.84
N GLU A 502 16.16 -13.61 -2.59
CA GLU A 502 16.51 -12.20 -2.82
C GLU A 502 17.85 -11.87 -2.19
N ILE A 503 18.91 -12.34 -2.84
CA ILE A 503 20.16 -11.62 -3.12
C ILE A 503 20.93 -12.64 -3.97
N LYS A 504 20.81 -12.56 -5.30
CA LYS A 504 21.82 -13.16 -6.17
C LYS A 504 23.04 -12.22 -6.12
N ASN A 505 24.20 -12.76 -5.75
CA ASN A 505 25.53 -12.18 -5.98
C ASN A 505 25.58 -11.54 -7.38
N ASP A 506 26.03 -10.32 -7.63
CA ASP A 506 26.91 -9.42 -6.89
C ASP A 506 26.20 -8.08 -6.61
N ASP A 507 26.54 -7.46 -5.48
CA ASP A 507 26.13 -6.11 -5.09
C ASP A 507 24.69 -5.98 -4.53
N TRP A 508 24.46 -6.53 -3.33
CA TRP A 508 23.25 -6.32 -2.53
C TRP A 508 22.95 -4.83 -2.22
N LEU A 509 23.95 -3.96 -2.35
CA LEU A 509 23.80 -2.50 -2.31
C LEU A 509 23.11 -1.95 -3.58
N THR A 510 23.25 -2.63 -4.71
CA THR A 510 22.77 -2.22 -6.04
C THR A 510 21.49 -2.97 -6.45
N ALA A 511 21.21 -4.15 -5.90
CA ALA A 511 19.96 -4.89 -6.13
C ALA A 511 18.71 -4.28 -5.46
N LEU A 512 18.87 -3.23 -4.65
CA LEU A 512 17.81 -2.56 -3.87
C LEU A 512 17.33 -1.24 -4.50
N LEU A 513 17.57 -1.08 -5.80
CA LEU A 513 17.52 0.20 -6.52
C LEU A 513 16.14 0.74 -6.87
N ASN A 514 15.06 -0.03 -6.80
CA ASN A 514 13.75 0.46 -7.24
C ASN A 514 12.79 0.52 -6.06
N ASP A 515 12.70 1.69 -5.42
CA ASP A 515 11.56 1.97 -4.56
C ASP A 515 11.34 3.49 -4.44
N ASP A 516 10.66 4.05 -5.45
CA ASP A 516 10.35 5.47 -5.65
C ASP A 516 9.26 6.02 -4.71
N ASP A 517 8.67 5.17 -3.85
CA ASP A 517 7.50 5.50 -3.02
C ASP A 517 7.66 6.65 -2.02
N ILE A 518 8.89 7.06 -1.73
CA ILE A 518 9.15 8.01 -0.65
C ILE A 518 8.98 9.47 -1.11
N GLU A 519 9.41 9.83 -2.31
CA GLU A 519 9.17 11.18 -2.84
C GLU A 519 7.67 11.45 -3.05
N GLU A 520 6.90 10.41 -3.40
CA GLU A 520 5.44 10.42 -3.51
C GLU A 520 4.75 10.77 -2.17
N LEU A 521 5.22 10.22 -1.05
CA LEU A 521 4.68 10.50 0.28
C LEU A 521 5.05 11.90 0.81
N PHE A 522 6.19 12.45 0.40
CA PHE A 522 6.71 13.72 0.94
C PHE A 522 6.04 14.96 0.37
N ILE A 523 5.84 15.01 -0.94
CA ILE A 523 5.28 16.19 -1.59
C ILE A 523 3.77 16.33 -1.24
N GLN A 524 3.08 15.24 -0.84
CA GLN A 524 1.68 15.25 -0.41
C GLN A 524 1.52 15.97 0.93
N ASN A 525 2.50 15.81 1.83
CA ASN A 525 2.43 16.31 3.21
C ASN A 525 3.15 17.65 3.43
N ALA A 526 4.01 18.09 2.51
CA ALA A 526 4.55 19.45 2.50
C ALA A 526 3.45 20.53 2.35
N SER A 527 2.23 20.13 1.97
CA SER A 527 1.05 20.97 1.75
C SER A 527 0.10 21.03 2.97
N SER A 528 0.49 20.48 4.13
CA SER A 528 -0.41 20.33 5.29
C SER A 528 -0.07 21.21 6.49
N LYS A 529 0.67 22.32 6.34
CA LYS A 529 1.12 23.12 7.50
C LYS A 529 0.45 24.49 7.58
N LYS A 530 -0.30 24.68 8.68
CA LYS A 530 -0.25 25.93 9.44
C LYS A 530 1.00 25.90 10.33
N PRO A 531 1.77 26.99 10.45
CA PRO A 531 2.75 27.13 11.52
C PRO A 531 2.00 27.19 12.86
N TYR A 532 2.30 26.27 13.78
CA TYR A 532 2.00 26.48 15.19
C TYR A 532 2.88 27.64 15.70
N LEU A 533 2.40 28.87 15.51
CA LEU A 533 2.87 29.98 16.30
C LEU A 533 2.35 29.74 17.72
N ARG A 534 3.23 29.32 18.64
CA ARG A 534 3.01 29.48 20.07
C ARG A 534 2.90 30.99 20.32
N GLY A 535 1.68 31.52 20.29
CA GLY A 535 1.37 32.82 20.84
C GLY A 535 1.54 32.75 22.35
N GLY A 536 2.67 33.28 22.84
CA GLY A 536 2.78 33.67 24.24
C GLY A 536 1.88 34.89 24.45
N SER A 537 0.73 34.70 25.07
CA SER A 537 -0.02 35.80 25.68
C SER A 537 0.39 35.87 27.14
N GLY A 538 1.33 36.76 27.45
CA GLY A 538 1.34 37.45 28.73
C GLY A 538 0.16 38.40 28.81
N GLY A 539 -0.38 38.59 30.00
CA GLY A 539 -1.45 39.55 30.26
C GLY A 539 -2.22 39.21 31.52
N ALA A 540 -1.76 39.78 32.63
CA ALA A 540 -2.37 39.75 33.95
C ALA A 540 -3.60 40.67 34.04
N ASP A 541 -4.38 40.44 35.11
CA ASP A 541 -5.20 41.39 35.88
C ASP A 541 -6.23 42.26 35.13
N TYR A 542 -7.51 41.89 35.21
CA TYR A 542 -8.51 42.42 36.16
C TYR A 542 -9.91 41.87 35.85
#